data_AF-Q2TF23-F1
#
_entry.id   AF-Q2TF23-F1
#
_cell.length_a   1.000
_cell.length_b   1.000
_cell.length_c   1.000
_cell.angle_alpha   90.00
_cell.angle_beta   90.00
_cell.angle_gamma   90.00
#
_symmetry.space_group_name_H-M   'P 1'
#
loop_
_entity.id
_entity.type
_entity.pdbx_description
1 polymer ?
#
loop_
_entity_poly.entity_id
_entity_poly.type
_entity_poly.pdbx_seq_one_letter_code
_entity_poly.pdbx_strand_id
1 'polypeptide(L)'
;GAECGEEVHESLRLTFHDAIGFSPTLGGGGADGSVITFDTIETAFPANAGIDEIVSAQKPFVAKHNISAGDFIQFAGAVGVSNCPGGVRIPFFLGRPDAVAASPDHLVAEPFDSVDTILARMGDAGFSAVEVVWLLASHSIAAADLVDPSIPGTPFDSTPGIFDSQFFFET
;
A
#
# COMPACT_ATOMS: atom_id res chain seq x y z
N GLY A 1 -3.88 19.13 8.02
CA GLY A 1 -2.40 19.01 7.98
C GLY A 1 -1.83 18.01 8.99
N ALA A 2 -2.54 16.91 9.20
CA ALA A 2 -2.24 15.69 9.97
C ALA A 2 -3.59 14.95 10.07
N GLU A 3 -4.27 14.83 8.94
CA GLU A 3 -5.63 14.29 8.85
C GLU A 3 -5.56 12.85 8.36
N CYS A 4 -6.48 12.01 8.82
CA CYS A 4 -6.72 10.70 8.24
C CYS A 4 -7.70 10.87 7.09
N GLY A 5 -7.14 11.16 5.91
CA GLY A 5 -7.88 11.42 4.69
C GLY A 5 -7.20 10.76 3.50
N GLU A 6 -7.53 11.24 2.30
CA GLU A 6 -7.12 10.67 1.01
C GLU A 6 -5.63 10.31 0.96
N GLU A 7 -4.72 11.25 1.24
CA GLU A 7 -3.29 10.98 1.09
C GLU A 7 -2.76 10.00 2.15
N VAL A 8 -3.44 9.84 3.29
CA VAL A 8 -3.13 8.78 4.26
C VAL A 8 -3.55 7.42 3.73
N HIS A 9 -4.76 7.33 3.16
CA HIS A 9 -5.29 6.09 2.60
C HIS A 9 -4.40 5.62 1.44
N GLU A 10 -4.06 6.53 0.53
CA GLU A 10 -3.17 6.26 -0.59
C GLU A 10 -1.75 5.93 -0.16
N SER A 11 -1.19 6.64 0.84
CA SER A 11 0.15 6.34 1.35
C SER A 11 0.21 4.98 2.02
N LEU A 12 -0.84 4.58 2.76
CA LEU A 12 -0.95 3.23 3.32
C LEU A 12 -1.04 2.18 2.21
N ARG A 13 -1.87 2.41 1.18
CA ARG A 13 -1.94 1.55 0.00
C ARG A 13 -0.57 1.43 -0.67
N LEU A 14 0.16 2.53 -0.86
CA LEU A 14 1.48 2.52 -1.48
C LEU A 14 2.47 1.64 -0.73
N THR A 15 2.41 1.58 0.61
CA THR A 15 3.28 0.67 1.39
C THR A 15 3.10 -0.79 1.01
N PHE A 16 1.86 -1.22 0.73
CA PHE A 16 1.55 -2.58 0.32
C PHE A 16 2.01 -2.84 -1.12
N HIS A 17 1.69 -1.94 -2.05
CA HIS A 17 2.02 -2.10 -3.46
C HIS A 17 3.54 -2.08 -3.73
N ASP A 18 4.31 -1.35 -2.92
CA ASP A 18 5.78 -1.45 -2.88
C ASP A 18 6.20 -2.81 -2.27
N ALA A 19 5.76 -3.10 -1.04
CA ALA A 19 6.27 -4.22 -0.27
C ALA A 19 5.93 -5.62 -0.81
N ILE A 20 4.74 -5.79 -1.41
CA ILE A 20 4.27 -7.10 -1.89
C ILE A 20 4.87 -7.49 -3.25
N GLY A 21 5.57 -6.55 -3.90
CA GLY A 21 6.46 -6.77 -5.03
C GLY A 21 7.72 -7.58 -4.67
N PHE A 22 7.53 -8.69 -3.97
CA PHE A 22 8.57 -9.60 -3.50
C PHE A 22 8.10 -11.04 -3.69
N SER A 23 8.90 -11.84 -4.38
CA SER A 23 8.73 -13.28 -4.50
C SER A 23 10.10 -13.96 -4.47
N PRO A 24 10.32 -14.98 -3.61
CA PRO A 24 11.53 -15.80 -3.68
C PRO A 24 11.73 -16.48 -5.04
N THR A 25 10.64 -16.69 -5.79
CA THR A 25 10.63 -17.40 -7.08
C THR A 25 10.71 -16.43 -8.26
N LEU A 26 9.94 -15.34 -8.21
CA LEU A 26 9.76 -14.43 -9.36
C LEU A 26 10.64 -13.16 -9.28
N GLY A 27 11.23 -12.88 -8.12
CA GLY A 27 12.04 -11.68 -7.88
C GLY A 27 11.23 -10.54 -7.27
N GLY A 28 11.72 -9.31 -7.45
CA GLY A 28 11.20 -8.12 -6.77
C GLY A 28 11.88 -7.92 -5.40
N GLY A 29 12.13 -6.66 -5.03
CA GLY A 29 12.91 -6.28 -3.85
C GLY A 29 12.08 -6.12 -2.57
N GLY A 30 10.75 -6.16 -2.68
CA GLY A 30 9.84 -5.89 -1.58
C GLY A 30 9.81 -4.40 -1.23
N ALA A 31 9.84 -4.08 0.07
CA ALA A 31 9.74 -2.69 0.52
C ALA A 31 11.05 -1.92 0.28
N ASP A 32 11.39 -1.64 -0.97
CA ASP A 32 12.64 -1.00 -1.41
C ASP A 32 12.43 0.35 -2.13
N GLY A 33 11.18 0.75 -2.37
CA GLY A 33 10.84 1.97 -3.09
C GLY A 33 10.91 1.82 -4.61
N SER A 34 10.87 0.59 -5.14
CA SER A 34 10.86 0.32 -6.57
C SER A 34 9.68 1.00 -7.26
N VAL A 35 8.51 1.06 -6.62
CA VAL A 35 7.30 1.68 -7.19
C VAL A 35 7.45 3.19 -7.48
N ILE A 36 8.30 3.91 -6.74
CA ILE A 36 8.65 5.31 -7.03
C ILE A 36 9.82 5.39 -8.03
N THR A 37 10.80 4.50 -7.88
CA THR A 37 12.07 4.52 -8.64
C THR A 37 11.87 4.09 -10.10
N PHE A 38 11.01 3.10 -10.30
CA PHE A 38 10.64 2.50 -11.59
C PHE A 38 9.14 2.73 -11.88
N ASP A 39 8.61 3.88 -11.46
CA ASP A 39 7.19 4.24 -11.59
C ASP A 39 6.65 4.07 -13.02
N THR A 40 7.41 4.49 -14.04
CA THR A 40 7.03 4.29 -15.46
C THR A 40 6.75 2.84 -15.87
N ILE A 41 7.24 1.87 -15.10
CA ILE A 41 6.98 0.44 -15.30
C ILE A 41 5.86 0.01 -14.34
N GLU A 42 6.07 0.20 -13.04
CA GLU A 42 5.22 -0.42 -12.02
C GLU A 42 3.83 0.19 -11.94
N THR A 43 3.68 1.50 -12.14
CA THR A 43 2.34 2.13 -12.10
C THR A 43 1.51 1.83 -13.35
N ALA A 44 2.11 1.20 -14.37
CA ALA A 44 1.39 0.72 -15.56
C ALA A 44 0.79 -0.69 -15.37
N PHE A 45 1.12 -1.39 -14.28
CA PHE A 45 0.53 -2.70 -13.98
C PHE A 45 -0.96 -2.56 -13.64
N PRO A 46 -1.83 -3.47 -14.10
CA PRO A 46 -3.28 -3.39 -13.86
C PRO A 46 -3.64 -3.25 -12.38
N ALA A 47 -3.01 -4.05 -11.51
CA ALA A 47 -3.24 -4.03 -10.07
C ALA A 47 -2.78 -2.71 -9.40
N ASN A 48 -1.88 -1.95 -10.04
CA ASN A 48 -1.37 -0.67 -9.57
C ASN A 48 -2.15 0.53 -10.13
N ALA A 49 -3.32 0.32 -10.75
CA ALA A 49 -4.14 1.43 -11.23
C ALA A 49 -4.38 2.47 -10.12
N GLY A 50 -4.11 3.74 -10.42
CA GLY A 50 -4.25 4.88 -9.49
C GLY A 50 -3.10 5.06 -8.50
N ILE A 51 -2.07 4.21 -8.51
CA ILE A 51 -0.87 4.40 -7.64
C ILE A 51 0.00 5.57 -8.13
N ASP A 52 -0.10 5.93 -9.41
CA ASP A 52 0.67 7.00 -10.04
C ASP A 52 0.43 8.38 -9.41
N GLU A 53 -0.79 8.65 -8.91
CA GLU A 53 -1.13 9.89 -8.22
C GLU A 53 -0.30 10.07 -6.94
N ILE A 54 -0.37 9.12 -6.01
CA ILE A 54 0.38 9.19 -4.76
C ILE A 54 1.89 9.08 -4.97
N VAL A 55 2.35 8.31 -5.96
CA VAL A 55 3.78 8.28 -6.36
C VAL A 55 4.23 9.67 -6.80
N SER A 56 3.45 10.34 -7.66
CA SER A 56 3.75 11.69 -8.14
C SER A 56 3.73 12.73 -7.01
N ALA A 57 2.84 12.57 -6.03
CA ALA A 57 2.78 13.42 -4.85
C ALA A 57 3.98 13.23 -3.90
N GLN A 58 4.44 11.99 -3.70
CA GLN A 58 5.55 11.67 -2.79
C GLN A 58 6.94 11.91 -3.40
N LYS A 59 7.11 11.73 -4.71
CA LYS A 59 8.42 11.83 -5.40
C LYS A 59 9.17 13.16 -5.16
N PRO A 60 8.53 14.35 -5.14
CA PRO A 60 9.19 15.60 -4.78
C PRO A 60 9.74 15.64 -3.34
N PHE A 61 9.08 14.95 -2.39
CA PHE A 61 9.57 14.88 -1.01
C PHE A 61 10.79 13.97 -0.91
N VAL A 62 10.78 12.83 -1.60
CA VAL A 62 11.97 11.96 -1.74
C VAL A 62 13.13 12.75 -2.34
N ALA A 63 12.90 13.54 -3.40
CA ALA A 63 13.96 14.34 -4.01
C ALA A 63 14.48 15.48 -3.10
N LYS A 64 13.62 16.02 -2.23
CA LYS A 64 13.96 17.13 -1.32
C LYS A 64 14.68 16.66 -0.06
N HIS A 65 14.43 15.44 0.40
CA HIS A 65 14.94 14.91 1.67
C HIS A 65 15.95 13.79 1.43
N ASN A 66 16.94 13.65 2.31
CA ASN A 66 18.05 12.72 2.10
C ASN A 66 17.79 11.33 2.70
N ILE A 67 16.71 10.69 2.27
CA ILE A 67 16.37 9.29 2.59
C ILE A 67 15.96 8.55 1.31
N SER A 68 16.08 7.23 1.28
CA SER A 68 15.68 6.42 0.12
C SER A 68 14.16 6.44 -0.08
N ALA A 69 13.72 6.13 -1.31
CA ALA A 69 12.29 6.02 -1.63
C ALA A 69 11.59 4.97 -0.75
N GLY A 70 12.22 3.80 -0.55
CA GLY A 70 11.66 2.75 0.29
C GLY A 70 11.49 3.18 1.76
N ASP A 71 12.45 3.93 2.31
CA ASP A 71 12.28 4.48 3.66
C ASP A 71 11.17 5.54 3.70
N PHE A 72 11.07 6.39 2.68
CA PHE A 72 10.05 7.43 2.61
C PHE A 72 8.63 6.86 2.54
N ILE A 73 8.38 5.88 1.69
CA ILE A 73 7.04 5.24 1.54
C ILE A 73 6.58 4.67 2.88
N GLN A 74 7.45 3.89 3.53
CA GLN A 74 7.12 3.23 4.80
C GLN A 74 6.99 4.25 5.95
N PHE A 75 7.79 5.32 5.92
CA PHE A 75 7.65 6.44 6.84
C PHE A 75 6.30 7.17 6.66
N ALA A 76 5.93 7.49 5.42
CA ALA A 76 4.69 8.19 5.08
C ALA A 76 3.46 7.39 5.51
N GLY A 77 3.42 6.08 5.22
CA GLY A 77 2.36 5.19 5.67
C GLY A 77 2.26 5.11 7.20
N ALA A 78 3.38 4.93 7.91
CA ALA A 78 3.39 4.87 9.37
C ALA A 78 2.94 6.18 10.04
N VAL A 79 3.38 7.33 9.50
CA VAL A 79 2.94 8.65 9.96
C VAL A 79 1.45 8.85 9.66
N GLY A 80 1.00 8.49 8.46
CA GLY A 80 -0.38 8.61 8.04
C GLY A 80 -1.33 7.85 8.95
N VAL A 81 -1.06 6.56 9.20
CA VAL A 81 -1.87 5.72 10.11
C VAL A 81 -1.91 6.32 11.53
N SER A 82 -0.84 6.99 11.97
CA SER A 82 -0.83 7.65 13.29
C SER A 82 -1.74 8.88 13.39
N ASN A 83 -2.22 9.43 12.27
CA ASN A 83 -3.21 10.50 12.23
C ASN A 83 -4.65 9.98 12.40
N CYS A 84 -4.89 8.69 12.21
CA CYS A 84 -6.22 8.09 12.30
C CYS A 84 -6.57 7.79 13.77
N PRO A 85 -7.70 8.28 14.30
CA PRO A 85 -8.21 7.84 15.60
C PRO A 85 -8.35 6.30 15.63
N GLY A 86 -7.93 5.67 16.73
CA GLY A 86 -7.85 4.20 16.82
C GLY A 86 -6.61 3.58 16.15
N GLY A 87 -5.89 4.37 15.34
CA GLY A 87 -4.70 3.95 14.63
C GLY A 87 -3.53 3.60 15.54
N VAL A 88 -2.52 2.98 14.95
CA VAL A 88 -1.33 2.48 15.65
C VAL A 88 -0.07 3.17 15.17
N ARG A 89 0.97 3.10 16.00
CA ARG A 89 2.33 3.43 15.58
C ARG A 89 3.00 2.19 15.00
N ILE A 90 2.95 2.05 13.68
CA ILE A 90 3.68 1.00 12.97
C ILE A 90 5.19 1.19 13.26
N PRO A 91 5.93 0.13 13.63
CA PRO A 91 7.37 0.22 13.81
C PRO A 91 8.07 0.72 12.54
N PHE A 92 8.86 1.78 12.66
CA PHE A 92 9.62 2.35 11.56
C PHE A 92 11.11 2.06 11.73
N PHE A 93 11.75 1.60 10.66
CA PHE A 93 13.18 1.33 10.57
C PHE A 93 13.74 2.07 9.36
N LEU A 94 14.86 2.75 9.55
CA LEU A 94 15.57 3.53 8.54
C LEU A 94 16.81 2.74 8.05
N GLY A 95 17.10 2.82 6.76
CA GLY A 95 18.32 2.29 6.16
C GLY A 95 18.12 1.42 4.92
N ARG A 96 16.95 1.50 4.26
CA ARG A 96 16.76 0.78 2.98
C ARG A 96 17.69 1.38 1.92
N PRO A 97 18.44 0.55 1.16
CA PRO A 97 19.13 1.03 -0.02
C PRO A 97 18.12 1.40 -1.12
N ASP A 98 18.57 2.13 -2.12
CA ASP A 98 17.76 2.41 -3.31
C ASP A 98 17.47 1.11 -4.08
N ALA A 99 16.25 1.01 -4.63
CA ALA A 99 15.83 -0.13 -5.44
C ALA A 99 16.74 -0.33 -6.66
N VAL A 100 17.06 -1.59 -6.96
CA VAL A 100 17.96 -1.96 -8.08
C VAL A 100 17.24 -2.66 -9.23
N ALA A 101 15.97 -3.01 -9.05
CA ALA A 101 15.11 -3.63 -10.05
C ALA A 101 13.65 -3.23 -9.81
N ALA A 102 12.85 -3.20 -10.87
CA ALA A 102 11.40 -3.06 -10.75
C ALA A 102 10.78 -4.38 -10.24
N SER A 103 9.65 -4.28 -9.55
CA SER A 103 8.83 -5.46 -9.26
C SER A 103 8.37 -6.13 -10.56
N PRO A 104 8.34 -7.47 -10.63
CA PRO A 104 7.53 -8.18 -11.63
C PRO A 104 6.05 -7.79 -11.53
N ASP A 105 5.35 -7.84 -12.66
CA ASP A 105 3.89 -7.73 -12.71
C ASP A 105 3.23 -8.97 -12.07
N HIS A 106 1.92 -8.88 -11.78
CA HIS A 106 1.09 -9.94 -11.18
C HIS A 106 1.52 -10.37 -9.77
N LEU A 107 2.27 -9.52 -9.05
CA LEU A 107 2.64 -9.76 -7.66
C LEU A 107 1.70 -9.11 -6.65
N VAL A 108 0.93 -8.10 -7.06
CA VAL A 108 -0.11 -7.45 -6.26
C VAL A 108 -1.44 -8.16 -6.52
N ALA A 109 -2.15 -8.54 -5.46
CA ALA A 109 -3.46 -9.19 -5.57
C ALA A 109 -4.52 -8.23 -6.10
N GLU A 110 -5.42 -8.73 -6.95
CA GLU A 110 -6.53 -7.97 -7.53
C GLU A 110 -7.85 -8.28 -6.79
N PRO A 111 -8.81 -7.33 -6.74
CA PRO A 111 -10.05 -7.52 -5.97
C PRO A 111 -10.98 -8.61 -6.52
N PHE A 112 -10.72 -9.12 -7.72
CA PHE A 112 -11.46 -10.21 -8.35
C PHE A 112 -10.72 -11.56 -8.28
N ASP A 113 -9.55 -11.61 -7.64
CA ASP A 113 -8.84 -12.85 -7.40
C ASP A 113 -9.60 -13.74 -6.41
N SER A 114 -9.45 -15.05 -6.58
CA SER A 114 -10.00 -16.01 -5.62
C SER A 114 -9.25 -15.95 -4.28
N VAL A 115 -9.92 -16.32 -3.19
CA VAL A 115 -9.28 -16.43 -1.86
C VAL A 115 -8.03 -17.32 -1.90
N ASP A 116 -8.09 -18.45 -2.61
CA ASP A 116 -6.95 -19.36 -2.75
C ASP A 116 -5.76 -18.68 -3.46
N THR A 117 -6.03 -17.89 -4.50
CA THR A 117 -5.01 -17.09 -5.21
C THR A 117 -4.36 -16.07 -4.28
N ILE A 118 -5.18 -15.31 -3.55
CA ILE A 118 -4.70 -14.26 -2.63
C ILE A 118 -3.85 -14.87 -1.52
N LEU A 119 -4.36 -15.92 -0.86
CA LEU A 119 -3.63 -16.58 0.23
C LEU A 119 -2.33 -17.23 -0.24
N ALA A 120 -2.31 -17.81 -1.45
CA ALA A 120 -1.09 -18.34 -2.04
C ALA A 120 -0.08 -17.24 -2.35
N ARG A 121 -0.52 -16.11 -2.92
CA ARG A 121 0.35 -14.96 -3.23
C ARG A 121 0.95 -14.35 -1.98
N MET A 122 0.12 -14.08 -0.97
CA MET A 122 0.57 -13.55 0.31
C MET A 122 1.48 -14.55 1.04
N GLY A 123 1.22 -15.85 0.92
CA GLY A 123 2.06 -16.92 1.43
C GLY A 123 3.44 -16.98 0.79
N ASP A 124 3.54 -16.79 -0.53
CA ASP A 124 4.82 -16.68 -1.25
C ASP A 124 5.64 -15.46 -0.77
N ALA A 125 4.98 -14.37 -0.40
CA ALA A 125 5.61 -13.21 0.21
C ALA A 125 5.90 -13.36 1.73
N GLY A 126 5.47 -14.46 2.35
CA GLY A 126 5.80 -14.82 3.73
C GLY A 126 4.69 -14.65 4.77
N PHE A 127 3.45 -14.38 4.37
CA PHE A 127 2.32 -14.18 5.28
C PHE A 127 1.41 -15.41 5.39
N SER A 128 0.98 -15.74 6.60
CA SER A 128 -0.07 -16.71 6.86
C SER A 128 -1.47 -16.12 6.61
N ALA A 129 -2.48 -16.98 6.47
CA ALA A 129 -3.86 -16.52 6.22
C ALA A 129 -4.41 -15.59 7.31
N VAL A 130 -4.04 -15.80 8.57
CA VAL A 130 -4.47 -14.91 9.66
C VAL A 130 -3.79 -13.54 9.58
N GLU A 131 -2.55 -13.47 9.12
CA GLU A 131 -1.84 -12.22 8.90
C GLU A 131 -2.43 -11.43 7.72
N VAL A 132 -2.92 -12.12 6.68
CA VAL A 132 -3.69 -11.47 5.61
C VAL A 132 -4.93 -10.77 6.15
N VAL A 133 -5.69 -11.45 7.04
CA VAL A 133 -6.86 -10.83 7.69
C VAL A 133 -6.45 -9.62 8.53
N TRP A 134 -5.33 -9.69 9.26
CA TRP A 134 -4.83 -8.54 10.03
C TRP A 134 -4.41 -7.36 9.14
N LEU A 135 -3.76 -7.63 8.01
CA LEU A 135 -3.35 -6.59 7.05
C LEU A 135 -4.55 -5.91 6.37
N LEU A 136 -5.64 -6.65 6.15
CA LEU A 136 -6.89 -6.10 5.62
C LEU A 136 -7.61 -5.15 6.58
N ALA A 137 -7.18 -5.03 7.84
CA ALA A 137 -7.64 -3.94 8.70
C ALA A 137 -7.32 -2.55 8.10
N SER A 138 -6.34 -2.46 7.19
CA SER A 138 -6.09 -1.26 6.38
C SER A 138 -7.33 -0.76 5.63
N HIS A 139 -8.25 -1.65 5.26
CA HIS A 139 -9.49 -1.29 4.57
C HIS A 139 -10.48 -0.52 5.45
N SER A 140 -10.26 -0.43 6.77
CA SER A 140 -11.04 0.45 7.67
C SER A 140 -10.73 1.95 7.46
N ILE A 141 -9.58 2.27 6.84
CA ILE A 141 -9.18 3.65 6.51
C ILE A 141 -8.84 3.77 5.02
N ALA A 142 -9.81 3.40 4.17
CA ALA A 142 -9.61 3.29 2.73
C ALA A 142 -10.87 3.59 1.92
N ALA A 143 -10.64 3.88 0.64
CA ALA A 143 -11.66 4.09 -0.38
C ALA A 143 -11.19 3.53 -1.73
N ALA A 144 -12.10 3.47 -2.69
CA ALA A 144 -11.80 3.04 -4.06
C ALA A 144 -12.20 4.10 -5.10
N ASP A 145 -11.27 4.39 -6.00
CA ASP A 145 -11.50 5.34 -7.10
C ASP A 145 -11.76 4.65 -8.44
N LEU A 146 -11.11 3.50 -8.67
CA LEU A 146 -11.05 2.87 -9.98
C LEU A 146 -11.84 1.58 -10.12
N VAL A 147 -12.39 1.04 -9.02
CA VAL A 147 -13.25 -0.15 -9.07
C VAL A 147 -14.59 0.19 -9.77
N ASP A 148 -15.22 1.29 -9.36
CA ASP A 148 -16.33 1.92 -10.08
C ASP A 148 -15.99 3.42 -10.31
N PRO A 149 -15.44 3.77 -11.48
CA PRO A 149 -15.06 5.14 -11.79
C PRO A 149 -16.22 6.15 -11.83
N SER A 150 -17.48 5.71 -11.72
CA SER A 150 -18.63 6.62 -11.63
C SER A 150 -18.84 7.20 -10.23
N ILE A 151 -18.23 6.60 -9.20
CA ILE A 151 -18.33 6.98 -7.78
C ILE A 151 -16.96 6.94 -7.08
N PRO A 152 -15.95 7.69 -7.55
CA PRO A 152 -14.63 7.70 -6.94
C PRO A 152 -14.68 8.21 -5.49
N GLY A 153 -13.76 7.74 -4.66
CA GLY A 153 -13.69 8.05 -3.23
C GLY A 153 -14.73 7.32 -2.38
N THR A 154 -15.40 6.29 -2.91
CA THR A 154 -16.36 5.50 -2.13
C THR A 154 -15.61 4.64 -1.10
N PRO A 155 -15.87 4.79 0.21
CA PRO A 155 -15.14 4.08 1.26
C PRO A 155 -15.56 2.61 1.36
N PHE A 156 -14.68 1.79 1.96
CA PHE A 156 -14.99 0.38 2.21
C PHE A 156 -15.81 0.14 3.47
N ASP A 157 -15.85 1.11 4.39
CA ASP A 157 -16.73 1.10 5.56
C ASP A 157 -17.37 2.48 5.78
N SER A 158 -18.24 2.57 6.78
CA SER A 158 -18.94 3.81 7.13
C SER A 158 -18.09 4.87 7.85
N THR A 159 -16.85 4.56 8.21
CA THR A 159 -15.97 5.38 9.06
C THR A 159 -14.52 5.46 8.53
N PRO A 160 -14.29 5.85 7.26
CA PRO A 160 -12.97 5.75 6.61
C PRO A 160 -11.88 6.64 7.22
N GLY A 161 -12.24 7.55 8.12
CA GLY A 161 -11.27 8.38 8.86
C GLY A 161 -10.90 7.83 10.23
N ILE A 162 -11.40 6.64 10.63
CA ILE A 162 -11.21 6.01 11.94
C ILE A 162 -10.70 4.60 11.71
N PHE A 163 -9.59 4.23 12.35
CA PHE A 163 -9.07 2.87 12.30
C PHE A 163 -9.77 2.03 13.37
N ASP A 164 -10.84 1.34 13.00
CA ASP A 164 -11.66 0.52 13.88
C ASP A 164 -12.00 -0.84 13.25
N SER A 165 -13.10 -1.46 13.69
CA SER A 165 -13.54 -2.76 13.19
C SER A 165 -14.79 -2.70 12.31
N GLN A 166 -15.24 -1.51 11.90
CA GLN A 166 -16.45 -1.34 11.09
C GLN A 166 -16.32 -2.07 9.75
N PHE A 167 -15.17 -1.97 9.08
CA PHE A 167 -14.87 -2.80 7.90
C PHE A 167 -15.19 -4.30 8.12
N PHE A 168 -14.79 -4.89 9.24
CA PHE A 168 -15.07 -6.31 9.52
C PHE A 168 -16.52 -6.59 9.94
N PHE A 169 -17.26 -5.59 10.44
CA PHE A 169 -18.68 -5.74 10.78
C PHE A 169 -19.59 -5.57 9.57
N GLU A 170 -19.18 -4.74 8.61
CA GLU A 170 -19.97 -4.35 7.45
C GLU A 170 -19.74 -5.29 6.24
N THR A 171 -18.78 -6.22 6.33
CA THR A 171 -18.42 -7.21 5.30
C THR A 171 -18.86 -8.64 5.61
#